data_AF-R6YZB0-F1
#
_entry.id   AF-R6YZB0-F1
#
_cell.length_a   1.000
_cell.length_b   1.000
_cell.length_c   1.000
_cell.angle_alpha   90.00
_cell.angle_beta   90.00
_cell.angle_gamma   90.00
#
_symmetry.space_group_name_H-M   'P 1'
#
loop_
_entity.id
_entity.type
_entity.pdbx_description
1 polymer ?
#
loop_
_entity_poly.entity_id
_entity_poly.type
_entity_poly.pdbx_seq_one_letter_code
_entity_poly.pdbx_strand_id
1 'polypeptide(L)'
;MKKKYLFSLIATLTVLASCTTTPSTSVSSSSKSNNSQNTSTSSTISNSSSSSSSLSSSSSSSSSSNSSSSTIKPEEKVVQLLSEINLDNIVSYNFIDRSYSYNSYNNSKYIVTGNVSTGLVNYEATHKFKLYNNDVIVDNISVDSLDGVEKTEAVLNTKAKGQIYLKNNYIYDYFICNSMKEQSFVECYETDYYRNLNAYFNYLGIITDIKTAFSDPNSYFPTESGYETPIIEYNIENGIEHCSLTSKFPGTDDYKPLIINFEVDYNTSTNTFTKIKSQNRSMIGSLDTDFEIGTSSITSYTITNIQFGEKDIFNDSLYTFDDIQNKNNIHNAPKYIVDISNLNDGLIDENTAFEIVKNIYAYSNNIRQTNYSMKYHNAFDFATTDRTEFGDAIFEGKIISYANGILDNNGTIQLMDSSDQPIGDKSDFRIFTKAESYGILRGGKFSKYITSAFAFMAKSYITNTREYLDANPLYWNEIASIYNNFETYGLGQTIVNNSKINVSVSGTKSGSSLEIKAQLHSVSSYGTNTENIDAFTFYIEDNKLMSLLFQTTGNTSSGKYTDTYEAKFVHGSKKNFSGDEMNILDEIESQISMDDFNII
;
A
#
# COMPACT_ATOMS: atom_id res chain seq x y z
N MET A 1 9.19 7.05 -29.72
CA MET A 1 8.86 5.62 -29.58
C MET A 1 9.87 4.94 -28.65
N LYS A 2 9.57 4.85 -27.36
CA LYS A 2 10.29 4.03 -26.37
C LYS A 2 9.22 3.42 -25.46
N LYS A 3 9.02 2.11 -25.55
CA LYS A 3 8.06 1.35 -24.73
C LYS A 3 8.69 1.11 -23.36
N LYS A 4 7.98 1.48 -22.27
CA LYS A 4 8.38 1.25 -20.88
C LYS A 4 7.76 -0.06 -20.39
N TYR A 5 8.58 -0.93 -19.82
CA TYR A 5 8.14 -2.18 -19.20
C TYR A 5 7.73 -1.95 -17.73
N LEU A 6 6.71 -2.70 -17.36
CA LEU A 6 5.94 -2.70 -16.13
C LEU A 6 6.66 -3.55 -15.07
N PHE A 7 6.98 -2.99 -13.90
CA PHE A 7 7.34 -3.78 -12.71
C PHE A 7 6.46 -3.37 -11.54
N SER A 8 5.75 -4.37 -11.00
CA SER A 8 4.95 -4.33 -9.78
C SER A 8 5.89 -4.38 -8.57
N LEU A 9 5.81 -3.37 -7.69
CA LEU A 9 6.55 -3.30 -6.42
C LEU A 9 5.53 -3.38 -5.28
N ILE A 10 5.70 -4.33 -4.37
CA ILE A 10 4.93 -4.44 -3.11
C ILE A 10 5.76 -3.75 -2.02
N ALA A 11 5.16 -2.77 -1.34
CA ALA A 11 5.81 -1.98 -0.29
C ALA A 11 5.64 -2.62 1.10
N THR A 12 6.71 -2.71 1.90
CA THR A 12 6.62 -2.78 3.37
C THR A 12 7.93 -2.32 4.07
N LEU A 13 7.73 -1.80 5.28
CA LEU A 13 8.53 -0.94 6.19
C LEU A 13 9.68 -1.68 6.92
N THR A 14 10.60 -0.95 7.56
CA THR A 14 11.72 -1.49 8.34
C THR A 14 11.80 -0.85 9.72
N VAL A 15 12.00 -1.67 10.76
CA VAL A 15 12.32 -1.25 12.13
C VAL A 15 13.82 -1.44 12.36
N LEU A 16 14.54 -0.35 12.63
CA LEU A 16 15.89 -0.38 13.19
C LEU A 16 15.80 0.13 14.64
N ALA A 17 15.92 -0.79 15.60
CA ALA A 17 16.07 -0.45 17.01
C ALA A 17 17.54 -0.61 17.43
N SER A 18 18.22 0.51 17.68
CA SER A 18 19.47 0.53 18.46
C SER A 18 19.14 1.02 19.88
N CYS A 19 19.14 0.09 20.83
CA CYS A 19 18.96 0.37 22.26
C CYS A 19 20.28 0.81 22.91
N THR A 20 20.24 1.84 23.75
CA THR A 20 21.09 1.93 24.95
C THR A 20 20.21 2.09 26.20
N THR A 21 20.40 1.14 27.11
CA THR A 21 19.72 0.87 28.39
C THR A 21 19.82 2.03 29.41
N THR A 22 18.89 2.27 30.35
CA THR A 22 18.62 1.45 31.56
C THR A 22 17.44 2.04 32.39
N PRO A 23 16.82 1.28 33.33
CA PRO A 23 15.43 1.46 33.77
C PRO A 23 15.25 2.03 35.20
N SER A 24 14.03 2.43 35.53
CA SER A 24 13.55 2.46 36.92
C SER A 24 12.11 1.92 37.03
N THR A 25 11.89 1.27 38.16
CA THR A 25 10.93 0.21 38.49
C THR A 25 9.56 0.70 38.99
N SER A 26 8.63 -0.28 39.02
CA SER A 26 7.55 -0.50 40.02
C SER A 26 6.12 -0.15 39.56
N VAL A 27 5.02 -0.83 39.96
CA VAL A 27 4.72 -2.08 40.70
C VAL A 27 3.19 -2.27 40.61
N SER A 28 2.72 -3.49 40.28
CA SER A 28 1.43 -4.11 40.68
C SER A 28 0.08 -3.41 40.31
N SER A 29 -1.12 -4.01 40.28
CA SER A 29 -1.67 -5.24 40.85
C SER A 29 -3.05 -5.56 40.22
N SER A 30 -3.34 -6.86 40.10
CA SER A 30 -4.60 -7.58 40.34
C SER A 30 -5.99 -7.05 39.91
N SER A 31 -6.78 -7.91 39.25
CA SER A 31 -8.00 -8.61 39.76
C SER A 31 -8.81 -9.18 38.57
N LYS A 32 -8.95 -10.51 38.35
CA LYS A 32 -9.88 -11.52 38.92
C LYS A 32 -11.38 -11.15 38.95
N SER A 33 -12.17 -11.85 38.11
CA SER A 33 -13.39 -12.63 38.47
C SER A 33 -14.03 -13.18 37.16
N ASN A 34 -14.16 -14.51 36.98
CA ASN A 34 -15.31 -15.39 37.30
C ASN A 34 -16.61 -15.00 36.56
N ASN A 35 -17.47 -15.87 36.04
CA ASN A 35 -17.58 -17.32 35.81
C ASN A 35 -19.00 -17.47 35.21
N SER A 36 -19.24 -18.36 34.24
CA SER A 36 -20.41 -19.27 34.26
C SER A 36 -20.61 -19.97 32.91
N GLN A 37 -20.65 -21.30 33.03
CA GLN A 37 -21.10 -22.26 32.04
C GLN A 37 -22.64 -22.28 32.01
N ASN A 38 -23.21 -22.62 30.85
CA ASN A 38 -24.22 -23.70 30.82
C ASN A 38 -24.36 -24.32 29.43
N THR A 39 -24.36 -25.65 29.43
CA THR A 39 -24.70 -26.62 28.37
C THR A 39 -26.25 -26.66 28.20
N SER A 40 -26.93 -27.26 27.21
CA SER A 40 -26.78 -28.54 26.50
C SER A 40 -27.86 -28.66 25.38
N THR A 41 -27.59 -29.46 24.33
CA THR A 41 -28.48 -30.44 23.61
C THR A 41 -29.80 -29.96 22.94
N SER A 42 -30.37 -30.55 21.88
CA SER A 42 -30.13 -31.67 20.95
C SER A 42 -31.29 -31.67 19.91
N SER A 43 -31.06 -32.24 18.73
CA SER A 43 -31.95 -33.18 18.00
C SER A 43 -32.16 -32.88 16.50
N THR A 44 -32.41 -33.98 15.80
CA THR A 44 -32.06 -34.34 14.42
C THR A 44 -33.34 -34.69 13.63
N ILE A 45 -33.19 -35.06 12.34
CA ILE A 45 -34.07 -35.89 11.47
C ILE A 45 -35.02 -35.05 10.56
N SER A 46 -35.16 -35.23 9.24
CA SER A 46 -34.56 -36.10 8.19
C SER A 46 -35.21 -35.82 6.81
N ASN A 47 -34.53 -36.27 5.73
CA ASN A 47 -35.06 -36.93 4.50
C ASN A 47 -35.99 -36.15 3.54
N SER A 48 -35.96 -36.30 2.20
CA SER A 48 -35.33 -37.28 1.30
C SER A 48 -35.60 -36.91 -0.18
N SER A 49 -34.77 -37.45 -1.10
CA SER A 49 -35.08 -38.03 -2.44
C SER A 49 -35.72 -37.17 -3.57
N SER A 50 -35.53 -37.38 -4.88
CA SER A 50 -34.53 -37.96 -5.81
C SER A 50 -35.25 -38.13 -7.18
N SER A 51 -34.51 -38.49 -8.24
CA SER A 51 -34.89 -38.97 -9.59
C SER A 51 -35.09 -37.89 -10.68
N SER A 52 -34.44 -37.84 -11.86
CA SER A 52 -33.77 -38.75 -12.82
C SER A 52 -34.65 -39.25 -13.99
N SER A 53 -34.24 -38.94 -15.23
CA SER A 53 -34.35 -39.74 -16.49
C SER A 53 -34.14 -38.81 -17.70
N SER A 54 -33.06 -38.89 -18.51
CA SER A 54 -32.82 -39.75 -19.70
C SER A 54 -33.75 -39.43 -20.90
N LEU A 55 -33.43 -39.50 -22.20
CA LEU A 55 -32.34 -40.00 -23.06
C LEU A 55 -32.81 -39.71 -24.51
N SER A 56 -31.91 -39.45 -25.48
CA SER A 56 -32.08 -39.92 -26.87
C SER A 56 -30.80 -39.77 -27.73
N SER A 57 -30.24 -40.94 -28.08
CA SER A 57 -29.63 -41.43 -29.35
C SER A 57 -29.64 -40.51 -30.59
N SER A 58 -28.75 -40.59 -31.59
CA SER A 58 -27.70 -41.56 -32.02
C SER A 58 -27.07 -41.07 -33.33
N SER A 59 -25.79 -41.38 -33.61
CA SER A 59 -25.37 -42.11 -34.84
C SER A 59 -23.85 -42.25 -34.93
N SER A 60 -23.44 -43.47 -35.25
CA SER A 60 -22.08 -43.99 -35.38
C SER A 60 -21.42 -43.69 -36.72
N SER A 61 -20.12 -43.37 -36.70
CA SER A 61 -19.20 -43.66 -37.81
C SER A 61 -17.83 -44.02 -37.25
N SER A 62 -17.45 -45.28 -37.47
CA SER A 62 -16.17 -45.87 -37.13
C SER A 62 -15.05 -45.36 -38.03
N SER A 63 -14.06 -44.70 -37.42
CA SER A 63 -12.73 -44.51 -38.00
C SER A 63 -11.71 -44.99 -36.99
N SER A 64 -11.07 -46.10 -37.30
CA SER A 64 -9.88 -46.60 -36.62
C SER A 64 -8.74 -45.59 -36.78
N SER A 65 -8.44 -44.85 -35.72
CA SER A 65 -7.21 -44.05 -35.61
C SER A 65 -6.40 -44.56 -34.44
N ASN A 66 -5.20 -45.03 -34.75
CA ASN A 66 -4.13 -45.39 -33.82
C ASN A 66 -4.14 -44.49 -32.58
N SER A 67 -4.20 -45.10 -31.40
CA SER A 67 -3.88 -44.44 -30.14
C SER A 67 -2.38 -44.16 -30.11
N SER A 68 -1.94 -43.11 -30.78
CA SER A 68 -0.71 -42.44 -30.40
C SER A 68 -0.98 -41.80 -29.04
N SER A 69 -0.43 -42.37 -27.97
CA SER A 69 -0.35 -41.66 -26.69
C SER A 69 0.45 -40.39 -26.94
N SER A 70 -0.22 -39.26 -27.14
CA SER A 70 0.43 -37.96 -27.14
C SER A 70 1.01 -37.78 -25.74
N THR A 71 2.31 -37.99 -25.59
CA THR A 71 3.02 -37.64 -24.37
C THR A 71 2.86 -36.13 -24.19
N ILE A 72 2.00 -35.73 -23.26
CA ILE A 72 1.80 -34.32 -22.90
C ILE A 72 3.17 -33.76 -22.53
N LYS A 73 3.52 -32.59 -23.08
CA LYS A 73 4.83 -32.00 -22.79
C LYS A 73 4.90 -31.60 -21.31
N PRO A 74 6.08 -31.66 -20.66
CA PRO A 74 6.22 -31.31 -19.25
C PRO A 74 5.59 -29.96 -18.88
N GLU A 75 5.79 -28.94 -19.71
CA GLU A 75 5.22 -27.61 -19.52
C GLU A 75 3.69 -27.58 -19.59
N GLU A 76 3.09 -28.30 -20.55
CA GLU A 76 1.63 -28.42 -20.68
C GLU A 76 1.03 -29.13 -19.46
N LYS A 77 1.73 -30.14 -18.94
CA LYS A 77 1.33 -30.87 -17.74
C LYS A 77 1.37 -29.99 -16.49
N VAL A 78 2.45 -29.22 -16.29
CA VAL A 78 2.55 -28.27 -15.18
C VAL A 78 1.42 -27.24 -15.23
N VAL A 79 1.13 -26.68 -16.42
CA VAL A 79 0.03 -25.73 -16.60
C VAL A 79 -1.31 -26.35 -16.24
N GLN A 80 -1.56 -27.58 -16.68
CA GLN A 80 -2.78 -28.31 -16.33
C GLN A 80 -2.90 -28.49 -14.82
N LEU A 81 -1.87 -29.03 -14.16
CA LEU A 81 -1.85 -29.28 -12.72
C LEU A 81 -2.05 -27.99 -11.92
N LEU A 82 -1.35 -26.90 -12.26
CA LEU A 82 -1.49 -25.61 -11.57
C LEU A 82 -2.87 -24.97 -11.83
N SER A 83 -3.51 -25.26 -12.97
CA SER A 83 -4.87 -24.78 -13.27
C SER A 83 -5.96 -25.49 -12.45
N GLU A 84 -5.67 -26.67 -11.92
CA GLU A 84 -6.58 -27.41 -11.03
C GLU A 84 -6.59 -26.82 -9.60
N ILE A 85 -5.60 -26.00 -9.25
CA ILE A 85 -5.55 -25.32 -7.95
C ILE A 85 -6.60 -24.20 -7.92
N ASN A 86 -7.66 -24.39 -7.13
CA ASN A 86 -8.54 -23.30 -6.74
C ASN A 86 -7.97 -22.57 -5.52
N LEU A 87 -7.43 -21.36 -5.73
CA LEU A 87 -6.84 -20.53 -4.67
C LEU A 87 -7.85 -20.21 -3.54
N ASP A 88 -9.13 -20.07 -3.87
CA ASP A 88 -10.17 -19.78 -2.88
C ASP A 88 -10.44 -20.96 -1.94
N ASN A 89 -10.09 -22.18 -2.35
CA ASN A 89 -10.23 -23.39 -1.55
C ASN A 89 -8.98 -23.69 -0.70
N ILE A 90 -7.91 -22.91 -0.79
CA ILE A 90 -6.72 -23.13 0.05
C ILE A 90 -7.03 -22.65 1.48
N VAL A 91 -6.98 -23.57 2.43
CA VAL A 91 -7.25 -23.30 3.87
C VAL A 91 -5.98 -23.16 4.70
N SER A 92 -4.87 -23.77 4.26
CA SER A 92 -3.56 -23.61 4.89
C SER A 92 -2.43 -24.03 3.94
N TYR A 93 -1.25 -23.48 4.15
CA TYR A 93 -0.04 -23.88 3.45
C TYR A 93 1.21 -23.48 4.26
N ASN A 94 2.31 -24.16 3.99
CA ASN A 94 3.62 -23.73 4.48
C ASN A 94 4.26 -22.82 3.43
N PHE A 95 4.96 -21.79 3.89
CA PHE A 95 5.64 -20.84 3.03
C PHE A 95 7.05 -20.58 3.54
N ILE A 96 8.01 -20.51 2.64
CA ILE A 96 9.41 -20.21 2.97
C ILE A 96 9.80 -18.94 2.21
N ASP A 97 10.24 -17.93 2.97
CA ASP A 97 10.80 -16.69 2.45
C ASP A 97 12.31 -16.65 2.71
N ARG A 98 13.08 -16.51 1.63
CA ARG A 98 14.54 -16.33 1.67
C ARG A 98 15.00 -15.04 0.97
N SER A 99 14.13 -14.03 0.93
CA SER A 99 14.37 -12.81 0.16
C SER A 99 15.29 -11.83 0.89
N TYR A 100 16.32 -11.31 0.23
CA TYR A 100 17.22 -10.30 0.78
C TYR A 100 17.80 -9.37 -0.30
N SER A 101 18.27 -8.19 0.08
CA SER A 101 19.06 -7.31 -0.79
C SER A 101 20.21 -6.66 -0.04
N TYR A 102 21.32 -6.50 -0.73
CA TYR A 102 22.47 -5.75 -0.23
C TYR A 102 22.30 -4.25 -0.46
N ASN A 103 22.50 -3.47 0.61
CA ASN A 103 22.62 -1.99 0.59
C ASN A 103 21.45 -1.21 -0.06
N SER A 104 20.34 -1.87 -0.38
CA SER A 104 19.17 -1.25 -1.01
C SER A 104 17.91 -2.05 -0.74
N TYR A 105 16.74 -1.42 -0.84
CA TYR A 105 15.45 -2.10 -0.81
C TYR A 105 15.05 -2.45 -2.24
N ASN A 106 15.52 -3.58 -2.77
CA ASN A 106 15.12 -4.05 -4.11
C ASN A 106 14.16 -5.23 -4.00
N ASN A 107 12.88 -4.97 -3.68
CA ASN A 107 11.82 -5.99 -3.50
C ASN A 107 12.13 -7.06 -2.44
N SER A 108 13.13 -6.83 -1.60
CA SER A 108 13.55 -7.75 -0.55
C SER A 108 12.94 -7.34 0.78
N LYS A 109 12.44 -8.31 1.53
CA LYS A 109 11.94 -8.09 2.89
C LYS A 109 13.06 -7.72 3.88
N TYR A 110 14.30 -8.12 3.60
CA TYR A 110 15.45 -7.90 4.48
C TYR A 110 16.60 -7.19 3.77
N ILE A 111 17.22 -6.23 4.45
CA ILE A 111 18.49 -5.62 4.03
C ILE A 111 19.64 -6.28 4.74
N VAL A 112 20.65 -6.67 3.96
CA VAL A 112 21.94 -7.11 4.46
C VAL A 112 22.94 -5.96 4.29
N THR A 113 23.57 -5.57 5.39
CA THR A 113 24.67 -4.60 5.41
C THR A 113 25.99 -5.32 5.60
N GLY A 114 27.02 -4.94 4.83
CA GLY A 114 28.35 -5.55 4.92
C GLY A 114 29.05 -5.62 3.58
N ASN A 115 30.20 -6.28 3.53
CA ASN A 115 30.90 -6.53 2.28
C ASN A 115 30.21 -7.65 1.49
N VAL A 116 29.50 -7.27 0.43
CA VAL A 116 28.77 -8.18 -0.46
C VAL A 116 29.68 -9.25 -1.07
N SER A 117 30.95 -8.96 -1.30
CA SER A 117 31.89 -9.88 -1.95
C SER A 117 32.39 -11.01 -1.03
N THR A 118 32.06 -10.97 0.26
CA THR A 118 32.53 -11.96 1.25
C THR A 118 31.41 -12.50 2.13
N GLY A 119 30.19 -11.97 2.00
CA GLY A 119 29.11 -12.26 2.93
C GLY A 119 28.21 -13.41 2.49
N LEU A 120 28.13 -14.45 3.32
CA LEU A 120 27.15 -15.52 3.13
C LEU A 120 25.82 -15.13 3.80
N VAL A 121 24.72 -15.16 3.03
CA VAL A 121 23.38 -14.86 3.54
C VAL A 121 22.57 -16.15 3.66
N ASN A 122 22.56 -16.73 4.87
CA ASN A 122 21.79 -17.93 5.20
C ASN A 122 20.50 -17.62 5.99
N TYR A 123 19.73 -16.63 5.53
CA TYR A 123 18.44 -16.28 6.13
C TYR A 123 17.31 -17.18 5.59
N GLU A 124 16.44 -17.64 6.49
CA GLU A 124 15.21 -18.35 6.17
C GLU A 124 14.11 -18.01 7.20
N ALA A 125 12.93 -17.59 6.72
CA ALA A 125 11.71 -17.64 7.52
C ALA A 125 10.77 -18.71 7.00
N THR A 126 10.41 -19.63 7.88
CA THR A 126 9.38 -20.64 7.64
C THR A 126 8.08 -20.17 8.28
N HIS A 127 7.04 -20.08 7.46
CA HIS A 127 5.69 -19.71 7.82
C HIS A 127 4.76 -20.92 7.70
N LYS A 128 3.72 -20.95 8.53
CA LYS A 128 2.64 -21.94 8.47
C LYS A 128 1.31 -21.22 8.58
N PHE A 129 0.79 -20.83 7.43
CA PHE A 129 -0.42 -20.05 7.32
C PHE A 129 -1.67 -20.92 7.44
N LYS A 130 -2.66 -20.44 8.20
CA LYS A 130 -4.04 -20.91 8.18
C LYS A 130 -4.96 -19.73 7.86
N LEU A 131 -5.84 -19.91 6.88
CA LEU A 131 -6.69 -18.88 6.29
C LEU A 131 -8.13 -19.13 6.72
N TYR A 132 -8.82 -18.09 7.16
CA TYR A 132 -10.20 -18.14 7.63
C TYR A 132 -11.12 -17.32 6.73
N ASN A 133 -12.43 -17.59 6.77
CA ASN A 133 -13.42 -16.94 5.89
C ASN A 133 -13.84 -15.53 6.34
N ASN A 134 -13.47 -15.13 7.56
CA ASN A 134 -13.79 -13.83 8.15
C ASN A 134 -12.58 -12.87 8.12
N ASP A 135 -11.82 -12.90 7.02
CA ASP A 135 -10.67 -12.02 6.77
C ASP A 135 -9.60 -12.07 7.87
N VAL A 136 -9.35 -13.27 8.41
CA VAL A 136 -8.29 -13.54 9.38
C VAL A 136 -7.33 -14.58 8.81
N ILE A 137 -6.04 -14.32 8.99
CA ILE A 137 -4.94 -15.25 8.68
C ILE A 137 -4.13 -15.41 9.96
N VAL A 138 -3.80 -16.64 10.31
CA VAL A 138 -2.91 -16.95 11.42
C VAL A 138 -1.65 -17.59 10.87
N ASP A 139 -0.52 -17.23 11.46
CA ASP A 139 0.79 -17.73 11.06
C ASP A 139 1.58 -18.26 12.26
N ASN A 140 2.36 -19.31 12.01
CA ASN A 140 3.39 -19.78 12.93
C ASN A 140 4.74 -19.61 12.24
N ILE A 141 5.53 -18.67 12.76
CA ILE A 141 6.75 -18.23 12.11
C ILE A 141 7.94 -18.77 12.89
N SER A 142 8.89 -19.32 12.15
CA SER A 142 10.20 -19.70 12.63
C SER A 142 11.22 -18.97 11.76
N VAL A 143 12.07 -18.16 12.40
CA VAL A 143 13.13 -17.41 11.71
C VAL A 143 14.47 -17.91 12.22
N ASP A 144 15.32 -18.32 11.29
CA ASP A 144 16.72 -18.56 11.59
C ASP A 144 17.46 -17.23 11.42
N SER A 145 17.98 -16.67 12.52
CA SER A 145 18.66 -15.37 12.53
C SER A 145 20.08 -15.46 11.98
N LEU A 146 20.47 -14.38 11.29
CA LEU A 146 21.84 -14.13 10.86
C LEU A 146 22.59 -13.32 11.91
N ASP A 147 23.52 -13.96 12.63
CA ASP A 147 24.51 -13.24 13.46
C ASP A 147 25.79 -12.98 12.64
N GLY A 148 25.66 -12.10 11.63
CA GLY A 148 26.77 -11.58 10.84
C GLY A 148 27.09 -12.40 9.58
N VAL A 149 27.41 -11.68 8.49
CA VAL A 149 27.80 -12.20 7.16
C VAL A 149 29.05 -13.11 7.16
N GLU A 150 29.75 -13.17 8.29
CA GLU A 150 31.00 -13.91 8.51
C GLU A 150 30.78 -15.35 9.00
N LYS A 151 29.55 -15.72 9.41
CA LYS A 151 29.25 -17.02 10.03
C LYS A 151 28.36 -17.87 9.12
N THR A 152 28.76 -19.13 8.94
CA THR A 152 28.09 -20.09 8.05
C THR A 152 26.98 -20.91 8.72
N GLU A 153 26.81 -20.78 10.04
CA GLU A 153 25.84 -21.56 10.83
C GLU A 153 24.76 -20.64 11.42
N ALA A 154 23.50 -21.09 11.35
CA ALA A 154 22.37 -20.40 11.95
C ALA A 154 22.55 -20.30 13.48
N VAL A 155 22.44 -19.10 14.03
CA VAL A 155 22.79 -18.85 15.44
C VAL A 155 21.57 -18.90 16.37
N LEU A 156 20.40 -18.48 15.88
CA LEU A 156 19.20 -18.46 16.70
C LEU A 156 17.95 -18.81 15.89
N ASN A 157 17.19 -19.80 16.35
CA ASN A 157 15.84 -20.07 15.86
C ASN A 157 14.84 -19.31 16.72
N THR A 158 14.31 -18.20 16.21
CA THR A 158 13.28 -17.41 16.88
C THR A 158 11.91 -17.83 16.40
N LYS A 159 10.98 -18.04 17.35
CA LYS A 159 9.59 -18.42 17.05
C LYS A 159 8.64 -17.28 17.38
N ALA A 160 7.66 -17.08 16.51
CA ALA A 160 6.62 -16.08 16.69
C ALA A 160 5.27 -16.58 16.18
N LYS A 161 4.23 -15.88 16.59
CA LYS A 161 2.87 -16.03 16.09
C LYS A 161 2.51 -14.80 15.28
N GLY A 162 2.03 -15.01 14.06
CA GLY A 162 1.49 -13.95 13.22
C GLY A 162 -0.04 -13.95 13.25
N GLN A 163 -0.64 -12.77 13.17
CA GLN A 163 -2.06 -12.62 12.87
C GLN A 163 -2.27 -11.44 11.94
N ILE A 164 -2.85 -11.71 10.77
CA ILE A 164 -3.22 -10.68 9.81
C ILE A 164 -4.74 -10.63 9.75
N TYR A 165 -5.34 -9.47 9.96
CA TYR A 165 -6.79 -9.34 9.85
C TYR A 165 -7.25 -7.95 9.39
N LEU A 166 -8.42 -7.93 8.75
CA LEU A 166 -9.09 -6.69 8.34
C LEU A 166 -10.12 -6.26 9.41
N LYS A 167 -10.03 -5.02 9.89
CA LYS A 167 -11.05 -4.42 10.77
C LYS A 167 -11.10 -2.91 10.58
N ASN A 168 -12.32 -2.34 10.48
CA ASN A 168 -12.54 -0.90 10.36
C ASN A 168 -11.72 -0.23 9.23
N ASN A 169 -11.61 -0.87 8.06
CA ASN A 169 -10.80 -0.39 6.92
C ASN A 169 -9.29 -0.31 7.20
N TYR A 170 -8.79 -1.13 8.13
CA TYR A 170 -7.37 -1.32 8.36
C TYR A 170 -7.01 -2.80 8.32
N ILE A 171 -5.92 -3.12 7.64
CA ILE A 171 -5.21 -4.39 7.76
C ILE A 171 -4.27 -4.25 8.95
N TYR A 172 -4.40 -5.15 9.91
CA TYR A 172 -3.46 -5.28 11.01
C TYR A 172 -2.59 -6.50 10.74
N ASP A 173 -1.27 -6.34 10.79
CA ASP A 173 -0.29 -7.42 10.69
C ASP A 173 0.50 -7.49 12.00
N TYR A 174 0.07 -8.37 12.89
CA TYR A 174 0.71 -8.61 14.17
C TYR A 174 1.78 -9.67 14.06
N PHE A 175 2.91 -9.40 14.70
CA PHE A 175 3.95 -10.38 14.95
C PHE A 175 4.28 -10.43 16.45
N ILE A 176 3.91 -11.53 17.11
CA ILE A 176 4.07 -11.72 18.55
C ILE A 176 5.17 -12.73 18.85
N CYS A 177 6.26 -12.25 19.46
CA CYS A 177 7.38 -13.08 19.91
C CYS A 177 7.31 -13.30 21.43
N ASN A 178 6.88 -14.49 21.84
CA ASN A 178 6.73 -14.81 23.27
C ASN A 178 8.07 -14.88 24.02
N SER A 179 9.15 -15.29 23.35
CA SER A 179 10.48 -15.38 23.94
C SER A 179 11.18 -14.03 24.08
N MET A 180 10.85 -13.07 23.20
CA MET A 180 11.42 -11.73 23.16
C MET A 180 10.30 -10.70 22.97
N LYS A 181 9.49 -10.48 24.02
CA LYS A 181 8.29 -9.64 23.93
C LYS A 181 8.54 -8.23 23.40
N GLU A 182 9.69 -7.65 23.72
CA GLU A 182 10.12 -6.33 23.24
C GLU A 182 10.37 -6.26 21.73
N GLN A 183 10.50 -7.42 21.06
CA GLN A 183 10.61 -7.53 19.60
C GLN A 183 9.26 -7.79 18.92
N SER A 184 8.17 -7.92 19.68
CA SER A 184 6.83 -8.00 19.10
C SER A 184 6.45 -6.65 18.51
N PHE A 185 5.79 -6.65 17.35
CA PHE A 185 5.37 -5.44 16.66
C PHE A 185 4.03 -5.64 15.96
N VAL A 186 3.42 -4.53 15.56
CA VAL A 186 2.27 -4.52 14.67
C VAL A 186 2.43 -3.43 13.63
N GLU A 187 2.13 -3.77 12.39
CA GLU A 187 1.95 -2.80 11.33
C GLU A 187 0.48 -2.68 10.97
N CYS A 188 0.00 -1.45 10.92
CA CYS A 188 -1.36 -1.15 10.51
C CYS A 188 -1.34 -0.48 9.14
N TYR A 189 -2.20 -0.93 8.25
CA TYR A 189 -2.31 -0.36 6.92
C TYR A 189 -3.74 0.02 6.64
N GLU A 190 -3.99 1.30 6.40
CA GLU A 190 -5.29 1.73 5.90
C GLU A 190 -5.57 1.05 4.56
N THR A 191 -6.78 0.50 4.41
CA THR A 191 -7.20 -0.10 3.15
C THR A 191 -7.61 0.94 2.15
N ASP A 192 -7.27 0.70 0.90
CA ASP A 192 -7.60 1.59 -0.21
C ASP A 192 -7.83 0.80 -1.51
N TYR A 193 -7.83 1.48 -2.66
CA TYR A 193 -8.11 0.83 -3.94
C TYR A 193 -7.09 -0.25 -4.32
N TYR A 194 -5.80 -0.07 -4.01
CA TYR A 194 -4.73 -1.04 -4.33
C TYR A 194 -4.29 -1.88 -3.14
N ARG A 195 -4.54 -1.41 -1.91
CA ARG A 195 -4.16 -2.05 -0.66
C ARG A 195 -5.40 -2.62 0.01
N ASN A 196 -5.67 -3.88 -0.25
CA ASN A 196 -6.67 -4.69 0.43
C ASN A 196 -6.03 -5.99 0.93
N LEU A 197 -6.74 -6.78 1.74
CA LEU A 197 -6.15 -7.97 2.37
C LEU A 197 -5.59 -8.97 1.34
N ASN A 198 -6.29 -9.18 0.22
CA ASN A 198 -5.83 -10.10 -0.84
C ASN A 198 -4.59 -9.57 -1.56
N ALA A 199 -4.54 -8.26 -1.84
CA ALA A 199 -3.38 -7.63 -2.45
C ALA A 199 -2.17 -7.59 -1.49
N TYR A 200 -2.42 -7.40 -0.19
CA TYR A 200 -1.40 -7.43 0.86
C TYR A 200 -0.84 -8.85 1.06
N PHE A 201 -1.73 -9.83 1.25
CA PHE A 201 -1.38 -11.22 1.48
C PHE A 201 -1.42 -12.03 0.18
N ASN A 202 -0.57 -11.68 -0.78
CA ASN A 202 -0.57 -12.26 -2.13
C ASN A 202 0.52 -13.34 -2.34
N TYR A 203 0.94 -14.07 -1.30
CA TYR A 203 1.99 -15.10 -1.44
C TYR A 203 1.60 -16.23 -2.39
N LEU A 204 0.30 -16.52 -2.51
CA LEU A 204 -0.25 -17.48 -3.46
C LEU A 204 -0.16 -17.00 -4.92
N GLY A 205 0.12 -15.71 -5.15
CA GLY A 205 0.27 -15.12 -6.48
C GLY A 205 1.34 -15.81 -7.34
N ILE A 206 2.38 -16.37 -6.71
CA ILE A 206 3.44 -17.10 -7.43
C ILE A 206 2.91 -18.30 -8.22
N ILE A 207 1.81 -18.93 -7.78
CA ILE A 207 1.17 -20.03 -8.50
C ILE A 207 0.67 -19.54 -9.87
N THR A 208 0.07 -18.35 -9.91
CA THR A 208 -0.42 -17.72 -11.13
C THR A 208 0.72 -17.27 -12.03
N ASP A 209 1.78 -16.69 -11.46
CA ASP A 209 2.95 -16.25 -12.23
C ASP A 209 3.66 -17.44 -12.88
N ILE A 210 3.89 -18.50 -12.12
CA ILE A 210 4.51 -19.74 -12.62
C ILE A 210 3.65 -20.36 -13.71
N LYS A 211 2.33 -20.48 -13.50
CA LYS A 211 1.42 -21.00 -14.52
C LYS A 211 1.50 -20.20 -15.82
N THR A 212 1.50 -18.87 -15.72
CA THR A 212 1.63 -17.98 -16.89
C THR A 212 2.95 -18.22 -17.61
N ALA A 213 4.06 -18.30 -16.86
CA ALA A 213 5.39 -18.53 -17.43
C ALA A 213 5.51 -19.89 -18.13
N PHE A 214 4.95 -20.96 -17.57
CA PHE A 214 4.94 -22.28 -18.22
C PHE A 214 3.97 -22.36 -19.41
N SER A 215 2.90 -21.56 -19.43
CA SER A 215 1.93 -21.57 -20.52
C SER A 215 2.47 -21.02 -21.85
N ASP A 216 3.31 -19.98 -21.77
CA ASP A 216 4.04 -19.44 -22.91
C ASP A 216 5.39 -18.87 -22.47
N PRO A 217 6.42 -19.74 -22.32
CA PRO A 217 7.74 -19.33 -21.83
C PRO A 217 8.40 -18.25 -22.69
N ASN A 218 8.23 -18.30 -24.00
CA ASN A 218 8.87 -17.35 -24.92
C ASN A 218 8.21 -15.97 -24.88
N SER A 219 6.88 -15.91 -24.70
CA SER A 219 6.20 -14.63 -24.49
C SER A 219 6.44 -14.06 -23.10
N TYR A 220 6.60 -14.92 -22.08
CA TYR A 220 6.93 -14.48 -20.73
C TYR A 220 8.38 -13.99 -20.61
N PHE A 221 9.32 -14.64 -21.30
CA PHE A 221 10.73 -14.26 -21.40
C PHE A 221 11.13 -13.89 -22.84
N PRO A 222 10.66 -12.75 -23.35
CA PRO A 222 10.87 -12.38 -24.75
C PRO A 222 12.33 -12.01 -25.02
N THR A 223 12.93 -12.67 -26.00
CA THR A 223 14.32 -12.40 -26.43
C THR A 223 14.51 -10.98 -26.97
N GLU A 224 13.47 -10.38 -27.54
CA GLU A 224 13.45 -8.95 -27.93
C GLU A 224 13.60 -7.98 -26.75
N SER A 225 13.32 -8.44 -25.53
CA SER A 225 13.58 -7.70 -24.29
C SER A 225 14.93 -8.06 -23.65
N GLY A 226 15.77 -8.82 -24.35
CA GLY A 226 17.13 -9.17 -23.92
C GLY A 226 17.25 -10.43 -23.06
N TYR A 227 16.16 -11.19 -22.87
CA TYR A 227 16.22 -12.49 -22.20
C TYR A 227 16.88 -13.56 -23.08
N GLU A 228 17.60 -14.48 -22.46
CA GLU A 228 18.02 -15.73 -23.07
C GLU A 228 16.81 -16.67 -23.24
N THR A 229 16.89 -17.55 -24.25
CA THR A 229 15.86 -18.57 -24.48
C THR A 229 15.61 -19.36 -23.20
N PRO A 230 14.35 -19.47 -22.74
CA PRO A 230 14.02 -20.19 -21.52
C PRO A 230 14.38 -21.68 -21.64
N ILE A 231 14.90 -22.23 -20.56
CA ILE A 231 15.27 -23.64 -20.43
C ILE A 231 14.24 -24.32 -19.54
N ILE A 232 13.64 -25.41 -20.04
CA ILE A 232 12.75 -26.27 -19.28
C ILE A 232 13.49 -27.57 -19.00
N GLU A 233 13.59 -27.93 -17.72
CA GLU A 233 14.14 -29.23 -17.31
C GLU A 233 13.05 -30.07 -16.67
N TYR A 234 13.15 -31.38 -16.88
CA TYR A 234 12.21 -32.35 -16.35
C TYR A 234 12.92 -33.64 -15.96
N ASN A 235 12.70 -34.09 -14.73
CA ASN A 235 13.17 -35.38 -14.24
C ASN A 235 12.16 -35.99 -13.27
N ILE A 236 12.23 -37.32 -13.11
CA ILE A 236 11.43 -38.05 -12.13
C ILE A 236 12.38 -38.73 -11.16
N GLU A 237 12.24 -38.45 -9.87
CA GLU A 237 13.02 -39.07 -8.82
C GLU A 237 12.09 -39.53 -7.69
N ASN A 238 12.21 -40.78 -7.27
CA ASN A 238 11.41 -41.36 -6.17
C ASN A 238 9.88 -41.16 -6.31
N GLY A 239 9.36 -41.14 -7.54
CA GLY A 239 7.93 -40.93 -7.83
C GLY A 239 7.46 -39.48 -7.78
N ILE A 240 8.39 -38.53 -7.61
CA ILE A 240 8.17 -37.09 -7.69
C ILE A 240 8.64 -36.61 -9.06
N GLU A 241 7.75 -35.92 -9.76
CA GLU A 241 8.07 -35.23 -10.99
C GLU A 241 8.57 -33.83 -10.65
N HIS A 242 9.79 -33.53 -11.09
CA HIS A 242 10.45 -32.26 -10.89
C HIS A 242 10.47 -31.53 -12.23
N CYS A 243 9.89 -30.34 -12.28
CA CYS A 243 9.91 -29.50 -13.47
C CYS A 243 10.44 -28.11 -13.10
N SER A 244 11.41 -27.62 -13.87
CA SER A 244 11.96 -26.27 -13.71
C SER A 244 11.85 -25.48 -15.01
N LEU A 245 11.67 -24.17 -14.86
CA LEU A 245 11.72 -23.20 -15.94
C LEU A 245 12.66 -22.08 -15.53
N THR A 246 13.79 -21.96 -16.22
CA THR A 246 14.80 -20.94 -15.96
C THR A 246 15.00 -20.05 -17.19
N SER A 247 15.08 -18.73 -16.98
CA SER A 247 15.56 -17.78 -17.97
C SER A 247 16.54 -16.80 -17.34
N LYS A 248 17.41 -16.22 -18.16
CA LYS A 248 18.47 -15.31 -17.75
C LYS A 248 18.37 -14.03 -18.56
N PHE A 249 18.71 -12.91 -17.92
CA PHE A 249 18.90 -11.62 -18.57
C PHE A 249 20.36 -11.21 -18.35
N PRO A 250 21.18 -11.11 -19.41
CA PRO A 250 22.61 -10.80 -19.28
C PRO A 250 22.94 -9.42 -18.70
N GLY A 251 21.95 -8.52 -18.62
CA GLY A 251 22.15 -7.13 -18.22
C GLY A 251 22.31 -6.18 -19.41
N THR A 252 22.13 -4.90 -19.14
CA THR A 252 22.46 -3.78 -20.04
C THR A 252 23.11 -2.67 -19.22
N ASP A 253 23.51 -1.57 -19.86
CA ASP A 253 24.04 -0.39 -19.17
C ASP A 253 23.08 0.16 -18.09
N ASP A 254 21.78 0.01 -18.32
CA ASP A 254 20.72 0.52 -17.43
C ASP A 254 20.22 -0.53 -16.42
N TYR A 255 20.46 -1.82 -16.66
CA TYR A 255 19.85 -2.91 -15.89
C TYR A 255 20.85 -4.01 -15.54
N LYS A 256 20.85 -4.41 -14.26
CA LYS A 256 21.70 -5.50 -13.76
C LYS A 256 21.32 -6.85 -14.38
N PRO A 257 22.27 -7.80 -14.51
CA PRO A 257 21.95 -9.16 -14.90
C PRO A 257 21.00 -9.84 -13.91
N LEU A 258 20.17 -10.74 -14.40
CA LEU A 258 19.10 -11.39 -13.64
C LEU A 258 19.00 -12.89 -13.98
N ILE A 259 18.69 -13.72 -13.00
CA ILE A 259 18.30 -15.12 -13.19
C ILE A 259 16.93 -15.33 -12.56
N ILE A 260 15.97 -15.79 -13.36
CA ILE A 260 14.62 -16.15 -12.90
C ILE A 260 14.46 -17.65 -13.04
N ASN A 261 14.03 -18.31 -11.96
CA ASN A 261 13.83 -19.75 -11.91
C ASN A 261 12.50 -20.07 -11.22
N PHE A 262 11.71 -20.93 -11.85
CA PHE A 262 10.49 -21.50 -11.32
C PHE A 262 10.67 -23.00 -11.18
N GLU A 263 10.25 -23.58 -10.06
CA GLU A 263 10.32 -25.03 -9.81
C GLU A 263 8.96 -25.53 -9.32
N VAL A 264 8.50 -26.65 -9.88
CA VAL A 264 7.27 -27.35 -9.49
C VAL A 264 7.60 -28.82 -9.28
N ASP A 265 7.39 -29.29 -8.06
CA ASP A 265 7.52 -30.70 -7.71
C ASP A 265 6.14 -31.29 -7.44
N TYR A 266 5.80 -32.36 -8.15
CA TYR A 266 4.50 -33.02 -8.06
C TYR A 266 4.65 -34.51 -7.77
N ASN A 267 4.04 -34.96 -6.67
CA ASN A 267 4.02 -36.36 -6.30
C ASN A 267 2.81 -37.07 -6.92
N THR A 268 3.06 -37.87 -7.95
CA THR A 268 2.05 -38.60 -8.71
C THR A 268 1.34 -39.70 -7.93
N SER A 269 1.96 -40.23 -6.88
CA SER A 269 1.37 -41.28 -6.05
C SER A 269 0.32 -40.74 -5.08
N THR A 270 0.51 -39.51 -4.62
CA THR A 270 -0.40 -38.83 -3.68
C THR A 270 -1.29 -37.78 -4.36
N ASN A 271 -1.02 -37.46 -5.63
CA ASN A 271 -1.63 -36.35 -6.37
C ASN A 271 -1.52 -35.01 -5.63
N THR A 272 -0.32 -34.70 -5.15
CA THR A 272 -0.07 -33.46 -4.40
C THR A 272 1.18 -32.73 -4.89
N PHE A 273 1.13 -31.40 -4.81
CA PHE A 273 2.32 -30.58 -4.96
C PHE A 273 3.18 -30.69 -3.70
N THR A 274 4.41 -31.16 -3.86
CA THR A 274 5.40 -31.17 -2.77
C THR A 274 6.13 -29.84 -2.68
N LYS A 275 6.24 -29.10 -3.80
CA LYS A 275 6.91 -27.82 -3.88
C LYS A 275 6.40 -26.98 -5.04
N ILE A 276 6.18 -25.69 -4.80
CA ILE A 276 6.02 -24.67 -5.84
C ILE A 276 6.94 -23.51 -5.45
N LYS A 277 7.93 -23.19 -6.27
CA LYS A 277 8.96 -22.20 -5.94
C LYS A 277 9.12 -21.19 -7.06
N SER A 278 9.24 -19.92 -6.66
CA SER A 278 9.69 -18.83 -7.52
C SER A 278 10.96 -18.24 -6.93
N GLN A 279 11.94 -18.00 -7.79
CA GLN A 279 13.20 -17.37 -7.42
C GLN A 279 13.59 -16.35 -8.47
N ASN A 280 13.85 -15.13 -8.04
CA ASN A 280 14.42 -14.06 -8.84
C ASN A 280 15.73 -13.60 -8.18
N ARG A 281 16.83 -13.68 -8.91
CA ARG A 281 18.18 -13.38 -8.43
C ARG A 281 18.79 -12.28 -9.27
N SER A 282 19.00 -11.10 -8.70
CA SER A 282 19.69 -9.98 -9.35
C SER A 282 21.17 -10.03 -9.03
N MET A 283 21.99 -10.03 -10.07
CA MET A 283 23.45 -10.15 -9.98
C MET A 283 24.11 -8.78 -9.81
N ILE A 284 25.33 -8.74 -9.27
CA ILE A 284 26.10 -7.50 -9.15
C ILE A 284 26.62 -7.02 -10.50
N GLY A 285 27.15 -7.93 -11.33
CA GLY A 285 27.86 -7.56 -12.56
C GLY A 285 27.72 -8.52 -13.73
N SER A 286 27.77 -9.84 -13.52
CA SER A 286 27.59 -10.81 -14.60
C SER A 286 26.90 -12.10 -14.14
N LEU A 287 26.33 -12.85 -15.09
CA LEU A 287 25.63 -14.12 -14.84
C LEU A 287 26.56 -15.24 -14.34
N ASP A 288 27.86 -15.17 -14.64
CA ASP A 288 28.84 -16.21 -14.32
C ASP A 288 29.41 -16.11 -12.88
N THR A 289 28.95 -15.14 -12.10
CA THR A 289 29.41 -14.97 -10.72
C THR A 289 28.74 -15.97 -9.78
N ASP A 290 29.51 -16.41 -8.78
CA ASP A 290 29.08 -17.40 -7.78
C ASP A 290 27.78 -16.99 -7.05
N PHE A 291 27.00 -17.98 -6.59
CA PHE A 291 25.70 -17.78 -5.96
C PHE A 291 25.75 -16.84 -4.75
N GLU A 292 26.77 -16.99 -3.92
CA GLU A 292 26.83 -16.35 -2.60
C GLU A 292 27.43 -14.93 -2.71
N ILE A 293 28.48 -14.76 -3.52
CA ILE A 293 29.23 -13.50 -3.62
C ILE A 293 28.84 -12.62 -4.83
N GLY A 294 28.13 -13.17 -5.81
CA GLY A 294 27.70 -12.48 -7.02
C GLY A 294 26.29 -11.87 -6.94
N THR A 295 25.57 -12.09 -5.85
CA THR A 295 24.15 -11.72 -5.69
C THR A 295 24.00 -10.33 -5.07
N SER A 296 23.32 -9.44 -5.78
CA SER A 296 22.93 -8.13 -5.24
C SER A 296 21.59 -8.18 -4.50
N SER A 297 20.64 -8.99 -4.99
CA SER A 297 19.40 -9.30 -4.30
C SER A 297 18.85 -10.64 -4.75
N ILE A 298 18.07 -11.27 -3.87
CA ILE A 298 17.28 -12.45 -4.17
C ILE A 298 15.87 -12.25 -3.62
N THR A 299 14.89 -12.70 -4.38
CA THR A 299 13.53 -12.93 -3.92
C THR A 299 13.25 -14.42 -4.15
N SER A 300 13.01 -15.17 -3.08
CA SER A 300 12.80 -16.62 -3.18
C SER A 300 11.66 -17.05 -2.28
N TYR A 301 10.60 -17.51 -2.92
CA TYR A 301 9.36 -17.92 -2.28
C TYR A 301 9.06 -19.38 -2.60
N THR A 302 8.83 -20.18 -1.57
CA THR A 302 8.47 -21.60 -1.74
C THR A 302 7.19 -21.92 -0.99
N ILE A 303 6.21 -22.47 -1.68
CA ILE A 303 4.97 -23.01 -1.11
C ILE A 303 5.10 -24.53 -1.03
N THR A 304 4.71 -25.09 0.12
CA THR A 304 4.59 -26.55 0.32
C THR A 304 3.36 -26.86 1.16
N ASN A 305 2.98 -28.15 1.24
CA ASN A 305 1.93 -28.62 2.15
C ASN A 305 0.59 -27.85 1.99
N ILE A 306 0.15 -27.64 0.75
CA ILE A 306 -1.12 -26.96 0.45
C ILE A 306 -2.27 -27.87 0.87
N GLN A 307 -3.19 -27.32 1.67
CA GLN A 307 -4.41 -28.00 2.10
C GLN A 307 -5.62 -27.30 1.49
N PHE A 308 -6.53 -28.11 0.95
CA PHE A 308 -7.75 -27.65 0.31
C PHE A 308 -8.99 -27.95 1.15
N GLY A 309 -9.99 -27.09 1.10
CA GLY A 309 -11.26 -27.26 1.80
C GLY A 309 -12.07 -25.98 1.89
N GLU A 310 -13.13 -26.02 2.70
CA GLU A 310 -13.85 -24.81 3.10
C GLU A 310 -13.11 -24.14 4.27
N LYS A 311 -12.95 -22.82 4.20
CA LYS A 311 -12.30 -22.05 5.27
C LYS A 311 -13.22 -21.97 6.50
N ASP A 312 -12.67 -22.32 7.66
CA ASP A 312 -13.34 -22.15 8.96
C ASP A 312 -13.55 -20.66 9.29
N ILE A 313 -14.40 -20.39 10.29
CA ILE A 313 -14.47 -19.09 10.98
C ILE A 313 -13.41 -19.06 12.08
N PHE A 314 -12.62 -17.99 12.15
CA PHE A 314 -11.72 -17.77 13.29
C PHE A 314 -12.51 -17.39 14.54
N ASN A 315 -12.45 -18.22 15.59
CA ASN A 315 -13.21 -18.05 16.83
C ASN A 315 -12.33 -17.72 18.06
N ASP A 316 -11.00 -17.67 17.90
CA ASP A 316 -10.09 -17.32 18.98
C ASP A 316 -9.99 -15.79 19.14
N SER A 317 -9.20 -15.33 20.12
CA SER A 317 -8.98 -13.90 20.34
C SER A 317 -8.08 -13.29 19.27
N LEU A 318 -8.46 -12.09 18.80
CA LEU A 318 -7.58 -11.24 18.00
C LEU A 318 -6.56 -10.55 18.91
N TYR A 319 -5.33 -10.40 18.44
CA TYR A 319 -4.35 -9.52 19.07
C TYR A 319 -4.80 -8.06 19.01
N THR A 320 -4.30 -7.29 19.96
CA THR A 320 -4.59 -5.87 20.14
C THR A 320 -3.30 -5.12 20.45
N PHE A 321 -3.36 -3.79 20.45
CA PHE A 321 -2.21 -2.97 20.83
C PHE A 321 -1.70 -3.23 22.25
N ASP A 322 -2.51 -3.80 23.14
CA ASP A 322 -2.10 -4.19 24.49
C ASP A 322 -1.13 -5.38 24.51
N ASP A 323 -1.15 -6.21 23.46
CA ASP A 323 -0.21 -7.32 23.29
C ASP A 323 1.20 -6.84 22.89
N ILE A 324 1.33 -5.57 22.47
CA ILE A 324 2.61 -4.94 22.16
C ILE A 324 3.15 -4.20 23.38
N GLN A 325 4.20 -4.76 23.98
CA GLN A 325 4.83 -4.22 25.20
C GLN A 325 5.55 -2.90 24.92
N ASN A 326 6.36 -2.84 23.87
CA ASN A 326 7.05 -1.63 23.46
C ASN A 326 6.18 -0.85 22.47
N LYS A 327 5.53 0.23 22.93
CA LYS A 327 4.60 1.02 22.09
C LYS A 327 5.27 1.67 20.87
N ASN A 328 6.60 1.81 20.86
CA ASN A 328 7.34 2.27 19.68
C ASN A 328 7.31 1.26 18.52
N ASN A 329 6.89 0.01 18.77
CA ASN A 329 6.72 -1.04 17.77
C ASN A 329 5.29 -1.12 17.22
N ILE A 330 4.45 -0.11 17.50
CA ILE A 330 3.14 0.05 16.86
C ILE A 330 3.33 1.03 15.72
N HIS A 331 3.31 0.51 14.49
CA HIS A 331 3.55 1.32 13.30
C HIS A 331 2.23 1.65 12.62
N ASN A 332 2.12 2.89 12.14
CA ASN A 332 0.98 3.38 11.35
C ASN A 332 -0.38 3.20 12.04
N ALA A 333 -0.41 3.32 13.38
CA ALA A 333 -1.62 3.14 14.17
C ALA A 333 -2.81 3.95 13.62
N PRO A 334 -4.03 3.40 13.60
CA PRO A 334 -5.22 4.14 13.19
C PRO A 334 -5.40 5.40 14.03
N LYS A 335 -5.76 6.49 13.36
CA LYS A 335 -6.10 7.75 14.03
C LYS A 335 -7.42 7.60 14.79
N TYR A 336 -7.59 8.31 15.90
CA TYR A 336 -8.75 8.18 16.78
C TYR A 336 -9.39 9.54 17.10
N ILE A 337 -10.68 9.54 17.42
CA ILE A 337 -11.37 10.72 17.94
C ILE A 337 -10.92 10.92 19.39
N VAL A 338 -10.42 12.11 19.70
CA VAL A 338 -9.97 12.48 21.05
C VAL A 338 -11.20 12.68 21.94
N ASP A 339 -11.25 12.00 23.07
CA ASP A 339 -12.38 12.13 24.01
C ASP A 339 -12.31 13.45 24.77
N ILE A 340 -13.19 14.37 24.38
CA ILE A 340 -13.37 15.70 24.99
C ILE A 340 -14.68 15.83 25.77
N SER A 341 -15.38 14.72 26.03
CA SER A 341 -16.70 14.73 26.68
C SER A 341 -16.68 15.34 28.08
N ASN A 342 -15.53 15.26 28.76
CA ASN A 342 -15.32 15.82 30.10
C ASN A 342 -14.91 17.31 30.09
N LEU A 343 -14.74 17.93 28.92
CA LEU A 343 -14.37 19.34 28.81
C LEU A 343 -15.61 20.25 28.81
N ASN A 344 -15.57 21.27 29.67
CA ASN A 344 -16.54 22.36 29.64
C ASN A 344 -16.36 23.21 28.37
N ASP A 345 -17.40 23.96 28.00
CA ASP A 345 -17.32 24.93 26.92
C ASP A 345 -16.32 26.05 27.27
N GLY A 346 -15.67 26.60 26.25
CA GLY A 346 -14.61 27.59 26.38
C GLY A 346 -13.30 27.17 25.71
N LEU A 347 -12.17 27.64 26.25
CA LEU A 347 -10.84 27.37 25.71
C LEU A 347 -10.44 25.91 25.98
N ILE A 348 -9.89 25.26 24.96
CA ILE A 348 -9.24 23.95 25.04
C ILE A 348 -7.75 24.19 25.28
N ASP A 349 -7.13 23.43 26.18
CA ASP A 349 -5.69 23.53 26.42
C ASP A 349 -4.88 23.11 25.18
N GLU A 350 -3.66 23.64 25.07
CA GLU A 350 -2.84 23.46 23.88
C GLU A 350 -2.46 22.00 23.62
N ASN A 351 -2.30 21.16 24.66
CA ASN A 351 -1.93 19.77 24.47
C ASN A 351 -3.10 18.97 23.88
N THR A 352 -4.31 19.13 24.43
CA THR A 352 -5.51 18.48 23.85
C THR A 352 -5.82 19.02 22.46
N ALA A 353 -5.71 20.34 22.22
CA ALA A 353 -5.88 20.90 20.89
C ALA A 353 -4.86 20.31 19.90
N PHE A 354 -3.60 20.14 20.31
CA PHE A 354 -2.56 19.54 19.47
C PHE A 354 -2.80 18.06 19.19
N GLU A 355 -3.31 17.32 20.18
CA GLU A 355 -3.71 15.92 20.00
C GLU A 355 -4.86 15.77 19.01
N ILE A 356 -5.84 16.68 19.04
CA ILE A 356 -6.91 16.75 18.03
C ILE A 356 -6.32 17.03 16.65
N VAL A 357 -5.39 17.98 16.54
CA VAL A 357 -4.69 18.27 15.29
C VAL A 357 -4.04 16.99 14.78
N LYS A 358 -3.18 16.31 15.55
CA LYS A 358 -2.49 15.06 15.14
C LYS A 358 -3.41 13.91 14.71
N ASN A 359 -4.66 13.94 15.15
CA ASN A 359 -5.66 12.94 14.86
C ASN A 359 -6.76 13.43 13.89
N ILE A 360 -6.54 14.53 13.16
CA ILE A 360 -7.59 15.16 12.36
C ILE A 360 -8.25 14.22 11.34
N TYR A 361 -7.47 13.26 10.81
CA TYR A 361 -7.96 12.26 9.86
C TYR A 361 -9.07 11.37 10.44
N ALA A 362 -9.12 11.17 11.76
CA ALA A 362 -10.20 10.42 12.40
C ALA A 362 -11.55 11.14 12.27
N TYR A 363 -11.53 12.48 12.30
CA TYR A 363 -12.69 13.36 12.14
C TYR A 363 -13.09 13.53 10.68
N SER A 364 -12.16 13.36 9.74
CA SER A 364 -12.38 13.53 8.30
C SER A 364 -12.72 12.22 7.58
N ASN A 365 -13.00 11.16 8.33
CA ASN A 365 -13.40 9.87 7.79
C ASN A 365 -14.73 9.98 7.00
N ASN A 366 -14.80 9.25 5.87
CA ASN A 366 -15.98 9.19 5.00
C ASN A 366 -16.40 10.53 4.36
N ILE A 367 -15.47 11.45 4.12
CA ILE A 367 -15.73 12.59 3.23
C ILE A 367 -15.91 12.05 1.81
N ARG A 368 -17.10 12.23 1.25
CA ARG A 368 -17.40 11.84 -0.13
C ARG A 368 -17.34 13.03 -1.09
N GLN A 369 -17.46 14.24 -0.57
CA GLN A 369 -17.44 15.45 -1.37
C GLN A 369 -16.86 16.63 -0.57
N THR A 370 -16.14 17.49 -1.28
CA THR A 370 -15.64 18.78 -0.80
C THR A 370 -16.10 19.87 -1.75
N ASN A 371 -16.69 20.93 -1.22
CA ASN A 371 -16.89 22.18 -1.97
C ASN A 371 -15.82 23.15 -1.50
N TYR A 372 -15.11 23.79 -2.42
CA TYR A 372 -13.95 24.59 -2.07
C TYR A 372 -13.90 25.92 -2.81
N SER A 373 -13.15 26.84 -2.22
CA SER A 373 -12.73 28.10 -2.79
C SER A 373 -11.25 28.32 -2.47
N MET A 374 -10.45 28.59 -3.48
CA MET A 374 -9.01 28.81 -3.36
C MET A 374 -8.61 30.12 -4.01
N LYS A 375 -8.01 31.02 -3.25
CA LYS A 375 -7.35 32.22 -3.77
C LYS A 375 -5.89 31.86 -4.08
N TYR A 376 -5.48 32.10 -5.32
CA TYR A 376 -4.15 31.81 -5.82
C TYR A 376 -3.53 33.06 -6.43
N HIS A 377 -2.55 33.62 -5.75
CA HIS A 377 -1.84 34.82 -6.20
C HIS A 377 -0.72 34.47 -7.17
N ASN A 378 -0.51 35.31 -8.18
CA ASN A 378 0.42 35.07 -9.29
C ASN A 378 0.17 33.72 -9.96
N ALA A 379 -1.10 33.38 -10.22
CA ALA A 379 -1.47 32.11 -10.80
C ALA A 379 -0.86 31.95 -12.21
N PHE A 380 -0.42 30.73 -12.52
CA PHE A 380 0.24 30.42 -13.79
C PHE A 380 -0.27 29.14 -14.44
N ASP A 381 -0.07 29.04 -15.76
CA ASP A 381 -0.35 27.83 -16.52
C ASP A 381 0.68 26.73 -16.22
N PHE A 382 0.39 25.91 -15.22
CA PHE A 382 1.25 24.81 -14.80
C PHE A 382 1.48 23.74 -15.88
N ALA A 383 0.64 23.72 -16.92
CA ALA A 383 0.77 22.76 -18.01
C ALA A 383 1.77 23.21 -19.09
N THR A 384 2.30 24.43 -18.99
CA THR A 384 3.32 24.96 -19.91
C THR A 384 4.69 24.97 -19.26
N THR A 385 5.73 24.67 -20.05
CA THR A 385 7.13 24.71 -19.57
C THR A 385 7.52 26.08 -19.03
N ASP A 386 7.01 27.14 -19.64
CA ASP A 386 7.31 28.52 -19.27
C ASP A 386 6.53 29.00 -18.03
N ARG A 387 5.58 28.19 -17.54
CA ARG A 387 4.69 28.50 -16.40
C ARG A 387 4.16 29.93 -16.51
N THR A 388 3.48 30.20 -17.62
CA THR A 388 3.05 31.57 -17.97
C THR A 388 2.05 32.09 -16.94
N GLU A 389 2.41 33.14 -16.22
CA GLU A 389 1.52 33.83 -15.28
C GLU A 389 0.34 34.50 -16.00
N PHE A 390 -0.86 34.33 -15.46
CA PHE A 390 -2.08 34.97 -15.97
C PHE A 390 -2.77 35.90 -14.96
N GLY A 391 -2.14 36.10 -13.79
CA GLY A 391 -2.57 37.01 -12.72
C GLY A 391 -3.24 36.29 -11.55
N ASP A 392 -3.61 37.05 -10.53
CA ASP A 392 -4.30 36.52 -9.35
C ASP A 392 -5.66 35.93 -9.74
N ALA A 393 -5.99 34.76 -9.19
CA ALA A 393 -7.21 34.05 -9.53
C ALA A 393 -7.86 33.34 -8.34
N ILE A 394 -9.18 33.14 -8.45
CA ILE A 394 -9.97 32.31 -7.55
C ILE A 394 -10.42 31.05 -8.28
N PHE A 395 -10.18 29.90 -7.66
CA PHE A 395 -10.69 28.60 -8.08
C PHE A 395 -11.82 28.22 -7.15
N GLU A 396 -13.02 28.03 -7.70
CA GLU A 396 -14.17 27.55 -6.95
C GLU A 396 -14.64 26.25 -7.56
N GLY A 397 -14.91 25.24 -6.74
CA GLY A 397 -15.28 23.95 -7.29
C GLY A 397 -15.86 22.98 -6.30
N LYS A 398 -16.15 21.80 -6.83
CA LYS A 398 -16.70 20.68 -6.12
C LYS A 398 -16.00 19.41 -6.55
N ILE A 399 -15.49 18.70 -5.56
CA ILE A 399 -14.75 17.46 -5.70
C ILE A 399 -15.58 16.34 -5.12
N ILE A 400 -15.78 15.26 -5.87
CA ILE A 400 -16.53 14.08 -5.42
C ILE A 400 -15.66 12.84 -5.59
N SER A 401 -15.50 12.09 -4.50
CA SER A 401 -14.83 10.78 -4.48
C SER A 401 -15.87 9.67 -4.60
N TYR A 402 -15.64 8.74 -5.52
CA TYR A 402 -16.53 7.63 -5.84
C TYR A 402 -15.95 6.29 -5.41
N ALA A 403 -16.82 5.31 -5.20
CA ALA A 403 -16.44 4.00 -4.67
C ALA A 403 -15.63 3.15 -5.67
N ASN A 404 -15.73 3.44 -6.97
CA ASN A 404 -15.05 2.73 -8.04
C ASN A 404 -13.73 3.40 -8.48
N GLY A 405 -13.00 4.02 -7.54
CA GLY A 405 -11.66 4.55 -7.81
C GLY A 405 -11.63 5.79 -8.71
N ILE A 406 -12.68 6.62 -8.66
CA ILE A 406 -12.80 7.86 -9.44
C ILE A 406 -12.88 9.06 -8.49
N LEU A 407 -12.21 10.15 -8.85
CA LEU A 407 -12.35 11.47 -8.26
C LEU A 407 -12.67 12.48 -9.37
N ASP A 408 -13.79 13.18 -9.24
CA ASP A 408 -14.25 14.17 -10.22
C ASP A 408 -14.31 15.55 -9.58
N ASN A 409 -13.51 16.47 -10.09
CA ASN A 409 -13.46 17.87 -9.67
C ASN A 409 -14.00 18.74 -10.81
N ASN A 410 -15.10 19.44 -10.57
CA ASN A 410 -15.69 20.39 -11.51
C ASN A 410 -15.76 21.76 -10.85
N GLY A 411 -15.36 22.80 -11.59
CA GLY A 411 -15.33 24.14 -11.03
C GLY A 411 -15.09 25.24 -12.07
N THR A 412 -14.77 26.42 -11.56
CA THR A 412 -14.49 27.62 -12.37
C THR A 412 -13.24 28.35 -11.89
N ILE A 413 -12.54 28.98 -12.83
CA ILE A 413 -11.46 29.93 -12.59
C ILE A 413 -11.98 31.34 -12.90
N GLN A 414 -11.70 32.31 -12.04
CA GLN A 414 -12.00 33.72 -12.28
C GLN A 414 -10.81 34.58 -11.82
N LEU A 415 -10.47 35.63 -12.56
CA LEU A 415 -9.39 36.55 -12.15
C LEU A 415 -9.82 37.37 -10.93
N MET A 416 -8.84 37.89 -10.19
CA MET A 416 -9.05 38.78 -9.05
C MET A 416 -8.40 40.14 -9.29
N ASP A 417 -8.94 41.17 -8.64
CA ASP A 417 -8.27 42.48 -8.52
C ASP A 417 -7.34 42.53 -7.30
N SER A 418 -6.66 43.66 -7.12
CA SER A 418 -5.72 43.88 -6.01
C SER A 418 -6.38 43.98 -4.62
N SER A 419 -7.71 43.88 -4.53
CA SER A 419 -8.48 43.79 -3.27
C SER A 419 -9.06 42.38 -3.08
N ASP A 420 -8.52 41.39 -3.79
CA ASP A 420 -8.98 40.00 -3.87
C ASP A 420 -10.46 39.86 -4.27
N GLN A 421 -10.99 40.81 -5.04
CA GLN A 421 -12.37 40.71 -5.52
C GLN A 421 -12.40 40.09 -6.92
N PRO A 422 -13.31 39.14 -7.18
CA PRO A 422 -13.41 38.52 -8.51
C PRO A 422 -13.77 39.53 -9.61
N ILE A 423 -13.07 39.45 -10.74
CA ILE A 423 -13.25 40.29 -11.92
C ILE A 423 -13.37 39.46 -13.21
N GLY A 424 -14.11 39.99 -14.19
CA GLY A 424 -14.33 39.30 -15.47
C GLY A 424 -15.22 38.06 -15.36
N ASP A 425 -15.25 37.26 -16.42
CA ASP A 425 -16.11 36.08 -16.51
C ASP A 425 -15.46 34.83 -15.90
N LYS A 426 -16.30 33.96 -15.33
CA LYS A 426 -15.89 32.63 -14.87
C LYS A 426 -15.58 31.73 -16.07
N SER A 427 -14.52 30.94 -15.97
CA SER A 427 -14.11 29.95 -16.98
C SER A 427 -14.13 28.55 -16.40
N ASP A 428 -14.86 27.63 -17.04
CA ASP A 428 -15.05 26.27 -16.52
C ASP A 428 -13.79 25.41 -16.63
N PHE A 429 -13.61 24.53 -15.65
CA PHE A 429 -12.66 23.42 -15.71
C PHE A 429 -13.26 22.12 -15.16
N ARG A 430 -12.67 21.00 -15.59
CA ARG A 430 -12.91 19.67 -15.03
C ARG A 430 -11.59 18.93 -14.88
N ILE A 431 -11.27 18.47 -13.67
CA ILE A 431 -10.17 17.55 -13.40
C ILE A 431 -10.75 16.19 -13.01
N PHE A 432 -10.43 15.17 -13.79
CA PHE A 432 -10.92 13.81 -13.63
C PHE A 432 -9.75 12.87 -13.33
N THR A 433 -9.80 12.17 -12.19
CA THR A 433 -8.79 11.21 -11.77
C THR A 433 -9.40 9.81 -11.69
N LYS A 434 -8.71 8.80 -12.21
CA LYS A 434 -9.17 7.41 -12.25
C LYS A 434 -8.05 6.44 -11.93
N ALA A 435 -8.34 5.49 -11.05
CA ALA A 435 -7.47 4.35 -10.79
C ALA A 435 -7.72 3.21 -11.77
N GLU A 436 -6.64 2.75 -12.38
CA GLU A 436 -6.60 1.62 -13.31
C GLU A 436 -5.76 0.48 -12.72
N SER A 437 -5.75 -0.71 -13.32
CA SER A 437 -4.96 -1.84 -12.80
C SER A 437 -3.45 -1.58 -12.75
N TYR A 438 -2.95 -0.68 -13.61
CA TYR A 438 -1.53 -0.36 -13.78
C TYR A 438 -1.09 0.96 -13.12
N GLY A 439 -2.02 1.76 -12.62
CA GLY A 439 -1.72 3.05 -11.99
C GLY A 439 -2.90 4.04 -12.03
N ILE A 440 -2.64 5.30 -11.69
CA ILE A 440 -3.65 6.36 -11.66
C ILE A 440 -3.42 7.34 -12.81
N LEU A 441 -4.48 7.65 -13.54
CA LEU A 441 -4.55 8.70 -14.55
C LEU A 441 -5.27 9.92 -13.99
N ARG A 442 -4.77 11.12 -14.29
CA ARG A 442 -5.41 12.40 -13.97
C ARG A 442 -5.41 13.28 -15.21
N GLY A 443 -6.59 13.71 -15.64
CA GLY A 443 -6.76 14.62 -16.79
C GLY A 443 -7.45 15.91 -16.38
N GLY A 444 -6.95 17.05 -16.84
CA GLY A 444 -7.51 18.36 -16.62
C GLY A 444 -7.92 19.02 -17.92
N LYS A 445 -9.22 19.35 -18.05
CA LYS A 445 -9.77 20.17 -19.13
C LYS A 445 -10.10 21.55 -18.62
N PHE A 446 -9.55 22.56 -19.28
CA PHE A 446 -9.70 23.96 -18.90
C PHE A 446 -10.18 24.77 -20.10
N SER A 447 -11.20 25.61 -19.90
CA SER A 447 -11.74 26.46 -20.97
C SER A 447 -10.85 27.68 -21.26
N LYS A 448 -10.04 28.09 -20.27
CA LYS A 448 -9.14 29.25 -20.33
C LYS A 448 -8.05 29.12 -19.25
N TYR A 449 -7.02 29.98 -19.36
CA TYR A 449 -5.91 30.20 -18.40
C TYR A 449 -4.88 29.08 -18.31
N ILE A 450 -5.33 27.84 -18.20
CA ILE A 450 -4.47 26.67 -18.09
C ILE A 450 -4.62 25.81 -19.35
N THR A 451 -3.51 25.29 -19.86
CA THR A 451 -3.52 24.36 -20.97
C THR A 451 -4.05 23.01 -20.51
N SER A 452 -4.98 22.40 -21.25
CA SER A 452 -5.49 21.07 -20.90
C SER A 452 -4.37 20.04 -20.97
N ALA A 453 -4.21 19.26 -19.90
CA ALA A 453 -3.08 18.36 -19.73
C ALA A 453 -3.47 17.10 -18.93
N PHE A 454 -2.65 16.06 -19.03
CA PHE A 454 -2.82 14.83 -18.26
C PHE A 454 -1.52 14.38 -17.60
N ALA A 455 -1.67 13.58 -16.55
CA ALA A 455 -0.58 12.95 -15.82
C ALA A 455 -0.90 11.48 -15.55
N PHE A 456 0.15 10.70 -15.31
CA PHE A 456 0.07 9.29 -14.96
C PHE A 456 1.05 8.96 -13.84
N MET A 457 0.59 8.21 -12.84
CA MET A 457 1.41 7.63 -11.77
C MET A 457 1.28 6.12 -11.81
N ALA A 458 2.40 5.40 -11.97
CA ALA A 458 2.35 3.94 -11.99
C ALA A 458 2.01 3.40 -10.59
N LYS A 459 1.28 2.28 -10.53
CA LYS A 459 0.85 1.63 -9.27
C LYS A 459 2.00 1.41 -8.29
N SER A 460 3.20 1.09 -8.78
CA SER A 460 4.39 0.83 -7.97
C SER A 460 4.92 2.06 -7.22
N TYR A 461 4.55 3.27 -7.62
CA TYR A 461 4.94 4.51 -6.94
C TYR A 461 3.86 5.02 -5.97
N ILE A 462 2.70 4.34 -5.89
CA ILE A 462 1.57 4.81 -5.09
C ILE A 462 1.64 4.15 -3.71
N THR A 463 1.92 4.97 -2.70
CA THR A 463 1.92 4.57 -1.29
C THR A 463 0.54 4.61 -0.67
N ASN A 464 -0.31 5.54 -1.08
CA ASN A 464 -1.68 5.65 -0.62
C ASN A 464 -2.54 6.27 -1.73
N THR A 465 -3.56 5.55 -2.19
CA THR A 465 -4.45 6.04 -3.25
C THR A 465 -5.33 7.20 -2.79
N ARG A 466 -5.49 7.43 -1.47
CA ARG A 466 -6.22 8.58 -0.93
C ARG A 466 -5.58 9.91 -1.33
N GLU A 467 -4.27 9.93 -1.58
CA GLU A 467 -3.55 11.11 -2.10
C GLU A 467 -4.11 11.62 -3.43
N TYR A 468 -4.69 10.71 -4.21
CA TYR A 468 -5.16 10.99 -5.57
C TYR A 468 -6.68 10.90 -5.73
N LEU A 469 -7.34 10.06 -4.92
CA LEU A 469 -8.73 9.64 -5.11
C LEU A 469 -9.66 10.11 -3.98
N ASP A 470 -9.15 10.75 -2.93
CA ASP A 470 -9.98 11.27 -1.85
C ASP A 470 -10.39 12.73 -2.09
N ALA A 471 -11.61 13.06 -1.69
CA ALA A 471 -12.12 14.43 -1.76
C ALA A 471 -11.58 15.29 -0.62
N ASN A 472 -11.06 14.69 0.46
CA ASN A 472 -10.45 15.42 1.56
C ASN A 472 -9.04 15.92 1.17
N PRO A 473 -8.85 17.24 1.07
CA PRO A 473 -7.59 17.85 0.62
C PRO A 473 -6.43 17.64 1.58
N LEU A 474 -6.70 17.27 2.85
CA LEU A 474 -5.63 16.90 3.78
C LEU A 474 -4.83 15.68 3.32
N TYR A 475 -5.38 14.82 2.46
CA TYR A 475 -4.63 13.70 1.89
C TYR A 475 -3.81 14.09 0.65
N TRP A 476 -4.07 15.22 0.01
CA TRP A 476 -3.36 15.61 -1.20
C TRP A 476 -1.92 15.98 -0.87
N ASN A 477 -0.98 15.57 -1.72
CA ASN A 477 0.45 15.65 -1.42
C ASN A 477 0.93 17.05 -1.00
N GLU A 478 0.43 18.10 -1.64
CA GLU A 478 0.71 19.51 -1.29
C GLU A 478 0.37 19.84 0.17
N ILE A 479 -0.87 19.61 0.59
CA ILE A 479 -1.35 19.93 1.95
C ILE A 479 -0.85 18.90 2.96
N ALA A 480 -0.84 17.61 2.60
CA ALA A 480 -0.41 16.53 3.46
C ALA A 480 1.06 16.72 3.89
N SER A 481 1.92 17.17 2.98
CA SER A 481 3.34 17.44 3.30
C SER A 481 3.50 18.52 4.37
N ILE A 482 2.71 19.59 4.28
CA ILE A 482 2.70 20.69 5.26
C ILE A 482 2.12 20.19 6.58
N TYR A 483 1.00 19.48 6.53
CA TYR A 483 0.32 18.96 7.71
C TYR A 483 1.17 17.92 8.47
N ASN A 484 1.98 17.10 7.77
CA ASN A 484 2.89 16.14 8.38
C ASN A 484 3.94 16.78 9.32
N ASN A 485 4.19 18.09 9.19
CA ASN A 485 5.03 18.82 10.14
C ASN A 485 4.44 18.87 11.55
N PHE A 486 3.10 18.85 11.70
CA PHE A 486 2.45 18.76 13.02
C PHE A 486 2.61 17.37 13.65
N GLU A 487 2.87 16.32 12.85
CA GLU A 487 3.21 14.99 13.37
C GLU A 487 4.68 14.91 13.77
N THR A 488 5.55 15.60 13.03
CA THR A 488 7.02 15.58 13.19
C THR A 488 7.51 16.44 14.36
N TYR A 489 6.97 17.66 14.49
CA TYR A 489 7.43 18.63 15.48
C TYR A 489 6.52 18.64 16.72
N GLY A 490 7.08 19.00 17.88
CA GLY A 490 6.30 19.27 19.09
C GLY A 490 5.79 20.70 19.15
N LEU A 491 4.91 20.99 20.12
CA LEU A 491 4.50 22.37 20.42
C LEU A 491 5.71 23.25 20.78
N GLY A 492 5.66 24.51 20.37
CA GLY A 492 6.71 25.49 20.57
C GLY A 492 7.80 25.43 19.50
N GLN A 493 9.01 25.86 19.87
CA GLN A 493 10.09 26.11 18.93
C GLN A 493 11.05 24.92 18.83
N THR A 494 11.33 24.49 17.60
CA THR A 494 12.38 23.54 17.23
C THR A 494 13.39 24.20 16.29
N ILE A 495 14.68 23.85 16.41
CA ILE A 495 15.73 24.31 15.50
C ILE A 495 16.24 23.10 14.71
N VAL A 496 16.15 23.15 13.37
CA VAL A 496 16.60 22.07 12.47
C VAL A 496 17.34 22.69 11.29
N ASN A 497 18.55 22.23 10.98
CA ASN A 497 19.32 22.65 9.79
C ASN A 497 19.34 24.18 9.57
N ASN A 498 19.64 24.95 10.62
CA ASN A 498 19.59 26.42 10.64
C ASN A 498 18.23 27.05 10.29
N SER A 499 17.15 26.29 10.38
CA SER A 499 15.78 26.81 10.32
C SER A 499 15.13 26.76 11.70
N LYS A 500 14.38 27.80 12.02
CA LYS A 500 13.54 27.87 13.22
C LYS A 500 12.11 27.53 12.82
N ILE A 501 11.57 26.48 13.43
CA ILE A 501 10.21 26.02 13.21
C ILE A 501 9.44 26.19 14.52
N ASN A 502 8.33 26.90 14.51
CA ASN A 502 7.49 27.11 15.67
C ASN A 502 6.08 26.59 15.41
N VAL A 503 5.66 25.60 16.21
CA VAL A 503 4.30 25.05 16.18
C VAL A 503 3.48 25.70 17.30
N SER A 504 2.33 26.24 16.97
CA SER A 504 1.36 26.75 17.95
C SER A 504 -0.04 26.29 17.61
N VAL A 505 -0.82 25.96 18.64
CA VAL A 505 -2.22 25.57 18.47
C VAL A 505 -3.11 26.29 19.47
N SER A 506 -4.39 26.39 19.15
CA SER A 506 -5.42 26.83 20.09
C SER A 506 -6.75 26.16 19.74
N GLY A 507 -7.67 26.11 20.69
CA GLY A 507 -8.98 25.52 20.46
C GLY A 507 -10.08 26.17 21.29
N THR A 508 -11.30 26.14 20.77
CA THR A 508 -12.51 26.47 21.53
C THR A 508 -13.56 25.38 21.35
N LYS A 509 -14.31 25.13 22.43
CA LYS A 509 -15.44 24.20 22.47
C LYS A 509 -16.73 24.94 22.78
N SER A 510 -17.80 24.61 22.06
CA SER A 510 -19.17 25.06 22.33
C SER A 510 -20.13 23.91 22.06
N GLY A 511 -20.61 23.23 23.11
CA GLY A 511 -21.40 22.02 22.95
C GLY A 511 -20.58 20.89 22.30
N SER A 512 -21.03 20.39 21.14
CA SER A 512 -20.30 19.42 20.31
C SER A 512 -19.47 20.06 19.19
N SER A 513 -19.50 21.40 19.07
CA SER A 513 -18.71 22.16 18.10
C SER A 513 -17.32 22.45 18.63
N LEU A 514 -16.31 22.28 17.77
CA LEU A 514 -14.93 22.66 18.01
C LEU A 514 -14.40 23.53 16.89
N GLU A 515 -13.67 24.58 17.26
CA GLU A 515 -12.80 25.33 16.36
C GLU A 515 -11.36 25.14 16.84
N ILE A 516 -10.54 24.45 16.05
CA ILE A 516 -9.14 24.16 16.35
C ILE A 516 -8.27 24.90 15.35
N LYS A 517 -7.32 25.71 15.83
CA LYS A 517 -6.34 26.42 15.02
C LYS A 517 -4.96 25.83 15.23
N ALA A 518 -4.25 25.58 14.15
CA ALA A 518 -2.89 25.09 14.16
C ALA A 518 -2.04 25.95 13.23
N GLN A 519 -0.87 26.37 13.67
CA GLN A 519 0.03 27.20 12.89
C GLN A 519 1.44 26.64 12.98
N LEU A 520 2.08 26.53 11.81
CA LEU A 520 3.48 26.24 11.63
C LEU A 520 4.15 27.52 11.11
N HIS A 521 5.11 28.05 11.85
CA HIS A 521 5.89 29.20 11.43
C HIS A 521 7.35 28.77 11.22
N SER A 522 7.82 28.83 9.97
CA SER A 522 9.17 28.47 9.56
C SER A 522 9.98 29.71 9.14
N VAL A 523 11.21 29.81 9.66
CA VAL A 523 12.19 30.85 9.31
C VAL A 523 13.52 30.21 8.98
N SER A 524 14.03 30.37 7.75
CA SER A 524 15.32 29.81 7.33
C SER A 524 16.47 30.80 7.56
N SER A 525 17.60 30.31 8.11
CA SER A 525 18.78 31.15 8.40
C SER A 525 19.92 30.88 7.42
N TYR A 526 19.85 31.46 6.22
CA TYR A 526 21.02 31.80 5.39
C TYR A 526 20.68 32.95 4.43
N GLY A 527 20.88 34.19 4.88
CA GLY A 527 21.04 35.37 4.02
C GLY A 527 19.80 35.93 3.29
N THR A 528 18.69 35.20 3.17
CA THR A 528 17.48 35.65 2.44
C THR A 528 16.26 35.94 3.32
N ASN A 529 16.27 35.59 4.62
CA ASN A 529 15.13 35.72 5.55
C ASN A 529 13.79 35.27 4.92
N THR A 530 13.73 34.06 4.38
CA THR A 530 12.47 33.46 3.95
C THR A 530 11.70 33.03 5.20
N GLU A 531 10.56 33.68 5.42
CA GLU A 531 9.61 33.41 6.49
C GLU A 531 8.34 32.88 5.82
N ASN A 532 7.88 31.72 6.27
CA ASN A 532 6.61 31.11 5.85
C ASN A 532 5.76 30.79 7.08
N ILE A 533 4.46 31.07 6.99
CA ILE A 533 3.47 30.75 8.03
C ILE A 533 2.34 29.98 7.37
N ASP A 534 2.18 28.73 7.79
CA ASP A 534 1.12 27.82 7.36
C ASP A 534 0.13 27.65 8.51
N ALA A 535 -1.11 28.08 8.31
CA ALA A 535 -2.15 28.09 9.31
C ALA A 535 -3.37 27.28 8.86
N PHE A 536 -3.78 26.33 9.69
CA PHE A 536 -4.99 25.54 9.53
C PHE A 536 -6.01 25.96 10.59
N THR A 537 -7.27 26.12 10.18
CA THR A 537 -8.42 26.18 11.08
C THR A 537 -9.37 25.05 10.73
N PHE A 538 -9.61 24.17 11.69
CA PHE A 538 -10.50 23.03 11.59
C PHE A 538 -11.80 23.31 12.34
N TYR A 539 -12.93 23.09 11.68
CA TYR A 539 -14.24 23.18 12.31
C TYR A 539 -14.84 21.77 12.39
N ILE A 540 -15.05 21.29 13.61
CA ILE A 540 -15.52 19.94 13.89
C ILE A 540 -16.89 20.03 14.57
N GLU A 541 -17.86 19.26 14.10
CA GLU A 541 -19.19 19.13 14.70
C GLU A 541 -19.50 17.65 14.90
N ASP A 542 -19.95 17.25 16.09
CA ASP A 542 -20.32 15.87 16.40
C ASP A 542 -19.24 14.86 15.97
N ASN A 543 -17.97 15.20 16.27
CA ASN A 543 -16.77 14.44 15.91
C ASN A 543 -16.54 14.25 14.39
N LYS A 544 -17.11 15.12 13.55
CA LYS A 544 -16.87 15.15 12.10
C LYS A 544 -16.27 16.48 11.68
N LEU A 545 -15.23 16.43 10.85
CA LEU A 545 -14.61 17.62 10.28
C LEU A 545 -15.55 18.22 9.23
N MET A 546 -16.19 19.33 9.56
CA MET A 546 -17.19 19.99 8.70
C MET A 546 -16.56 20.94 7.69
N SER A 547 -15.48 21.62 8.08
CA SER A 547 -14.71 22.47 7.18
C SER A 547 -13.26 22.66 7.60
N LEU A 548 -12.45 23.07 6.63
CA LEU A 548 -11.06 23.42 6.77
C LEU A 548 -10.81 24.78 6.12
N LEU A 549 -10.08 25.64 6.82
CA LEU A 549 -9.46 26.82 6.24
C LEU A 549 -7.94 26.65 6.35
N PHE A 550 -7.27 26.59 5.21
CA PHE A 550 -5.81 26.62 5.13
C PHE A 550 -5.37 27.98 4.59
N GLN A 551 -4.43 28.62 5.28
CA GLN A 551 -3.84 29.89 4.87
C GLN A 551 -2.33 29.75 4.91
N THR A 552 -1.68 30.08 3.79
CA THR A 552 -0.22 30.13 3.73
C THR A 552 0.22 31.53 3.39
N THR A 553 1.22 32.02 4.10
CA THR A 553 1.82 33.33 3.86
C THR A 553 3.32 33.19 3.83
N GLY A 554 3.98 33.91 2.93
CA GLY A 554 5.42 33.91 2.89
C GLY A 554 6.01 35.09 2.13
N ASN A 555 7.35 35.15 2.14
CA ASN A 555 8.11 36.17 1.41
C ASN A 555 8.96 35.50 0.31
N THR A 556 8.73 35.89 -0.94
CA THR A 556 9.59 35.53 -2.08
C THR A 556 10.44 36.74 -2.51
N SER A 557 11.29 36.56 -3.52
CA SER A 557 11.97 37.68 -4.18
C SER A 557 11.03 38.64 -4.92
N SER A 558 9.79 38.22 -5.21
CA SER A 558 8.76 39.02 -5.88
C SER A 558 7.81 39.74 -4.92
N GLY A 559 7.78 39.38 -3.63
CA GLY A 559 6.97 40.07 -2.61
C GLY A 559 6.43 39.15 -1.54
N LYS A 560 5.49 39.66 -0.74
CA LYS A 560 4.72 38.83 0.19
C LYS A 560 3.55 38.20 -0.55
N TYR A 561 3.23 36.94 -0.26
CA TYR A 561 2.01 36.29 -0.74
C TYR A 561 1.12 35.84 0.42
N THR A 562 -0.17 35.66 0.15
CA THR A 562 -1.15 35.13 1.10
C THR A 562 -2.19 34.33 0.33
N ASP A 563 -2.01 33.02 0.25
CA ASP A 563 -2.97 32.14 -0.39
C ASP A 563 -3.91 31.54 0.64
N THR A 564 -5.13 31.24 0.21
CA THR A 564 -6.17 30.74 1.10
C THR A 564 -6.98 29.68 0.40
N TYR A 565 -7.13 28.54 1.06
CA TYR A 565 -7.96 27.43 0.64
C TYR A 565 -9.03 27.15 1.70
N GLU A 566 -10.29 27.35 1.33
CA GLU A 566 -11.45 27.01 2.15
C GLU A 566 -12.13 25.78 1.60
N ALA A 567 -12.36 24.77 2.43
CA ALA A 567 -13.08 23.55 2.09
C ALA A 567 -14.24 23.28 3.05
N LYS A 568 -15.40 22.92 2.50
CA LYS A 568 -16.60 22.47 3.21
C LYS A 568 -16.91 21.03 2.84
N PHE A 569 -16.98 20.18 3.85
CA PHE A 569 -17.05 18.74 3.69
C PHE A 569 -18.48 18.21 3.76
N VAL A 570 -18.73 17.18 2.96
CA VAL A 570 -19.96 16.39 3.00
C VAL A 570 -19.56 14.95 3.30
N HIS A 571 -19.96 14.47 4.47
CA HIS A 571 -19.76 13.08 4.87
C HIS A 571 -20.83 12.15 4.28
N GLY A 572 -20.47 10.89 4.07
CA GLY A 572 -21.39 9.82 3.72
C GLY A 572 -20.73 8.73 2.89
N SER A 573 -21.46 7.64 2.63
CA SER A 573 -20.97 6.57 1.76
C SER A 573 -20.72 7.08 0.33
N LYS A 574 -19.59 6.67 -0.25
CA LYS A 574 -19.28 6.91 -1.65
C LYS A 574 -20.20 6.04 -2.52
N LYS A 575 -20.67 6.59 -3.65
CA LYS A 575 -21.43 5.85 -4.66
C LYS A 575 -20.52 5.53 -5.85
N ASN A 576 -20.91 4.61 -6.72
CA ASN A 576 -20.23 4.45 -8.00
C ASN A 576 -20.49 5.69 -8.87
N PHE A 577 -19.48 6.09 -9.65
CA PHE A 577 -19.65 7.11 -10.68
C PHE A 577 -20.62 6.60 -11.75
N SER A 578 -21.54 7.46 -12.19
CA SER A 578 -22.56 7.12 -13.21
C SER A 578 -22.68 8.20 -14.30
N GLY A 579 -21.74 9.14 -14.34
CA GLY A 579 -21.69 10.18 -15.37
C GLY A 579 -20.79 9.77 -16.54
N ASP A 580 -20.52 10.73 -17.43
CA ASP A 580 -19.61 10.52 -18.55
C ASP A 580 -18.15 10.65 -18.07
N GLU A 581 -17.40 9.54 -18.17
CA GLU A 581 -15.97 9.52 -17.88
C GLU A 581 -15.22 10.38 -18.92
N MET A 582 -14.16 11.06 -18.48
CA MET A 582 -13.26 11.75 -19.40
C MET A 582 -12.39 10.72 -20.11
N ASN A 583 -12.35 10.74 -21.45
CA ASN A 583 -11.40 9.90 -22.19
C ASN A 583 -10.03 10.58 -22.24
N ILE A 584 -9.31 10.50 -21.11
CA ILE A 584 -8.08 11.28 -20.85
C ILE A 584 -7.05 11.15 -21.97
N LEU A 585 -6.77 9.91 -22.42
CA LEU A 585 -5.68 9.63 -23.35
C LEU A 585 -6.00 9.98 -24.82
N ASP A 586 -7.28 10.05 -25.17
CA ASP A 586 -7.71 10.41 -26.53
C ASP A 586 -8.11 11.89 -26.66
N GLU A 587 -8.47 12.54 -25.54
CA GLU A 587 -8.97 13.92 -25.53
C GLU A 587 -7.93 14.98 -25.15
N ILE A 588 -6.77 14.58 -24.60
CA ILE A 588 -5.74 15.49 -24.09
C ILE A 588 -4.35 15.06 -24.57
N GLU A 589 -3.64 15.97 -25.25
CA GLU A 589 -2.32 15.66 -25.85
C GLU A 589 -1.14 16.04 -24.94
N SER A 590 -1.29 17.08 -24.11
CA SER A 590 -0.19 17.58 -23.27
C SER A 590 0.00 16.70 -22.04
N GLN A 591 1.19 16.12 -21.90
CA GLN A 591 1.56 15.33 -20.72
C GLN A 591 2.42 16.15 -19.76
N ILE A 592 2.04 16.14 -18.48
CA ILE A 592 2.73 16.80 -17.37
C ILE A 592 3.02 15.79 -16.25
N SER A 593 3.77 16.20 -15.23
CA SER A 593 3.96 15.37 -14.05
C SER A 593 2.71 15.38 -13.16
N MET A 594 2.54 14.36 -12.32
CA MET A 594 1.40 14.34 -11.38
C MET A 594 1.46 15.50 -10.38
N ASP A 595 2.67 15.92 -10.01
CA ASP A 595 2.91 17.02 -9.08
C ASP A 595 2.64 18.40 -9.69
N ASP A 596 2.60 18.54 -11.02
CA ASP A 596 2.20 19.81 -11.65
C ASP A 596 0.72 20.13 -11.43
N PHE A 597 -0.12 19.13 -11.07
CA PHE A 597 -1.49 19.36 -10.62
C PHE A 597 -1.59 19.84 -9.16
N ASN A 598 -0.47 19.90 -8.43
CA ASN A 598 -0.43 20.47 -7.10
C ASN A 598 -0.27 22.00 -7.26
N ILE A 599 -1.29 22.76 -6.85
CA ILE A 599 -1.40 24.20 -7.07
C ILE A 599 -1.14 25.00 -5.77
N ILE A 600 -1.10 24.35 -4.61
CA ILE A 600 -0.87 24.97 -3.29
C ILE A 600 0.60 24.94 -2.90
#